data_AF-E3EJM3-F1
#
_entry.id   AF-E3EJM3-F1
#
_cell.length_a   1.000
_cell.length_b   1.000
_cell.length_c   1.000
_cell.angle_alpha   90.00
_cell.angle_beta   90.00
_cell.angle_gamma   90.00
#
_symmetry.space_group_name_H-M   'P 1'
#
loop_
_entity.id
_entity.type
_entity.pdbx_description
1 polymer ?
#
loop_
_entity_poly.entity_id
_entity_poly.type
_entity_poly.pdbx_seq_one_letter_code
_entity_poly.pdbx_strand_id
1 'polypeptide(L)'
;MNEILTIAGLILLVLAVLFSVKKIYDFIDMQKVIQRDTYENYDIYRAAQKFAFGTPVDEIREILTNSYELDDKQIEETMLLALPHRTDTDGGYLAFIKAVNRVLGQDIYS
;
A
#
# COMPACT_ATOMS: atom_id res chain seq x y z
N MET A 1 49.37 12.32 19.80
CA MET A 1 48.68 12.80 18.57
C MET A 1 47.68 11.78 18.00
N ASN A 2 47.93 10.47 18.05
CA ASN A 2 46.98 9.47 17.54
C ASN A 2 45.68 9.33 18.35
N GLU A 3 45.74 9.41 19.68
CA GLU A 3 44.56 9.16 20.53
C GLU A 3 43.40 10.13 20.30
N ILE A 4 43.70 11.42 20.12
CA ILE A 4 42.69 12.45 19.82
C ILE A 4 42.01 12.17 18.48
N LEU A 5 42.78 11.76 17.47
CA LEU A 5 42.26 11.41 16.15
C LEU A 5 41.39 10.14 16.22
N THR A 6 41.80 9.15 17.01
CA THR A 6 41.03 7.92 17.22
C THR A 6 39.71 8.18 17.94
N ILE A 7 39.72 9.00 18.98
CA ILE A 7 38.50 9.39 19.73
C ILE A 7 37.57 10.21 18.84
N ALA A 8 38.09 11.19 18.10
CA ALA A 8 37.29 11.99 17.18
C ALA A 8 36.65 11.13 16.07
N GLY A 9 37.39 10.16 15.53
CA GLY A 9 36.87 9.21 14.54
C GLY A 9 35.75 8.33 15.09
N LEU A 10 35.88 7.85 16.34
CA LEU A 10 34.83 7.08 17.01
C LEU A 10 33.56 7.91 17.22
N ILE A 11 33.71 9.18 17.66
CA ILE A 11 32.57 10.08 17.86
C ILE A 11 31.84 10.33 16.53
N LEU A 12 32.57 10.59 15.44
CA LEU A 12 31.98 10.78 14.11
C LEU A 12 31.23 9.55 13.63
N LEU A 13 31.78 8.35 13.87
CA LEU A 13 31.12 7.10 13.49
C LEU A 13 29.81 6.90 14.26
N VAL A 14 29.82 7.14 15.57
CA VAL A 14 28.60 7.08 16.40
C VAL A 14 27.55 8.08 15.91
N LEU A 15 27.95 9.32 15.62
CA LEU A 15 27.03 10.35 15.11
C LEU A 15 26.45 9.96 13.74
N ALA A 16 27.25 9.39 12.84
CA ALA A 16 26.79 8.94 11.54
C ALA A 16 25.77 7.79 11.66
N VAL A 17 26.00 6.84 12.58
CA VAL A 17 25.06 5.75 12.86
C VAL A 17 23.75 6.30 13.43
N LEU A 18 23.81 7.17 14.44
CA LEU A 18 22.61 7.78 15.04
C LEU A 18 21.83 8.61 14.03
N PHE A 19 22.52 9.39 13.20
CA PHE A 19 21.88 10.16 12.13
C PHE A 19 21.19 9.26 11.10
N SER A 20 21.83 8.15 10.72
CA SER A 20 21.26 7.19 9.76
C SER A 20 20.02 6.49 10.33
N VAL A 21 20.08 6.05 11.59
CA VAL A 21 18.92 5.47 12.28
C VAL A 21 17.79 6.47 12.35
N LYS A 22 18.05 7.70 12.81
CA LYS A 22 17.03 8.76 12.86
C LYS A 22 16.43 9.02 11.48
N LYS A 23 17.27 9.14 10.44
CA LYS A 23 16.81 9.36 9.06
C LYS A 23 15.93 8.23 8.53
N ILE A 24 16.21 6.97 8.90
CA ILE A 24 15.35 5.82 8.57
C ILE A 24 14.01 5.93 9.30
N TYR A 25 14.01 6.25 10.59
CA TYR A 25 12.77 6.45 11.34
C TYR A 25 11.93 7.61 10.79
N ASP A 26 12.55 8.75 10.51
CA ASP A 26 11.89 9.92 9.92
C ASP A 26 11.33 9.59 8.52
N PHE A 27 12.03 8.74 7.74
CA PHE A 27 11.55 8.28 6.44
C PHE A 27 10.35 7.33 6.57
N ILE A 28 10.39 6.38 7.51
CA ILE A 28 9.27 5.48 7.79
C ILE A 28 8.06 6.27 8.33
N ASP A 29 8.30 7.25 9.19
CA ASP A 29 7.26 8.11 9.75
C ASP A 29 6.65 9.01 8.67
N MET A 30 7.46 9.62 7.81
CA MET A 30 6.97 10.35 6.64
C MET A 30 6.18 9.46 5.68
N GLN A 31 6.63 8.22 5.44
CA GLN A 31 5.89 7.27 4.62
C GLN A 31 4.52 6.93 5.25
N LYS A 32 4.45 6.82 6.58
CA LYS A 32 3.20 6.66 7.33
C LYS A 32 2.30 7.92 7.30
N VAL A 33 2.89 9.11 7.30
CA VAL A 33 2.15 10.39 7.20
C VAL A 33 1.59 10.58 5.79
N ILE A 34 2.38 10.27 4.75
CA ILE A 34 1.91 10.26 3.35
C ILE A 34 0.80 9.22 3.17
N GLN A 35 0.88 8.06 3.84
CA GLN A 35 -0.19 7.06 3.90
C GLN A 35 -1.40 7.46 4.77
N ARG A 36 -1.31 8.52 5.59
CA ARG A 36 -2.41 8.99 6.43
C ARG A 36 -3.21 10.11 5.79
N ASP A 37 -2.62 10.89 4.88
CA ASP A 37 -3.33 11.91 4.10
C ASP A 37 -4.06 11.33 2.89
N THR A 38 -3.71 10.12 2.44
CA THR A 38 -4.55 9.29 1.57
C THR A 38 -5.20 8.21 2.42
N TYR A 39 -6.48 8.38 2.75
CA TYR A 39 -7.34 7.36 3.37
C TYR A 39 -7.64 6.23 2.38
N GLU A 40 -6.63 5.74 1.66
CA GLU A 40 -6.75 4.72 0.64
C GLU A 40 -5.89 3.54 1.08
N ASN A 41 -6.55 2.43 1.39
CA ASN A 41 -5.90 1.18 1.71
C ASN A 41 -5.13 0.64 0.50
N TYR A 42 -3.81 0.55 0.66
CA TYR A 42 -2.89 0.05 -0.36
C TYR A 42 -3.27 -1.36 -0.87
N ASP A 43 -3.90 -2.19 -0.04
CA ASP A 43 -4.33 -3.53 -0.45
C ASP A 43 -5.43 -3.49 -1.51
N ILE A 44 -6.28 -2.44 -1.54
CA ILE A 44 -7.28 -2.24 -2.61
C ILE A 44 -6.59 -1.99 -3.95
N TYR A 45 -5.59 -1.11 -3.98
CA TYR A 45 -4.80 -0.84 -5.19
C TYR A 45 -4.00 -2.05 -5.65
N ARG A 46 -3.42 -2.79 -4.70
CA ARG A 46 -2.72 -4.04 -4.98
C ARG A 46 -3.67 -5.09 -5.57
N ALA A 47 -4.88 -5.22 -5.03
CA ALA A 47 -5.92 -6.11 -5.55
C ALA A 47 -6.35 -5.70 -6.96
N ALA A 48 -6.59 -4.41 -7.20
CA ALA A 48 -6.95 -3.88 -8.51
C ALA A 48 -5.85 -4.14 -9.57
N GLN A 49 -4.59 -3.95 -9.20
CA GLN A 49 -3.46 -4.24 -10.08
C GLN A 49 -3.37 -5.74 -10.39
N LYS A 50 -3.53 -6.62 -9.38
CA LYS A 50 -3.56 -8.07 -9.57
C LYS A 50 -4.74 -8.51 -10.44
N PHE A 51 -5.90 -7.88 -10.29
CA PHE A 51 -7.07 -8.09 -11.13
C PHE A 51 -6.77 -7.77 -12.60
N ALA A 52 -6.17 -6.60 -12.86
CA ALA A 52 -5.76 -6.17 -14.19
C ALA A 52 -4.73 -7.11 -14.86
N PHE A 53 -3.83 -7.69 -14.08
CA PHE A 53 -2.89 -8.71 -14.57
C PHE A 53 -3.50 -10.10 -14.78
N GLY A 54 -4.81 -10.26 -14.55
CA GLY A 54 -5.48 -11.53 -14.75
C GLY A 54 -5.15 -12.57 -13.68
N THR A 55 -4.79 -12.15 -12.46
CA THR A 55 -4.58 -13.03 -11.31
C THR A 55 -5.87 -13.81 -10.97
N PRO A 56 -5.80 -15.09 -10.56
CA PRO A 56 -6.97 -15.85 -10.11
C PRO A 56 -7.79 -15.12 -9.04
N VAL A 57 -9.12 -15.28 -9.08
CA VAL A 57 -10.05 -14.57 -8.19
C VAL A 57 -9.78 -14.87 -6.73
N ASP A 58 -9.40 -16.11 -6.39
CA ASP A 58 -9.20 -16.51 -5.01
C ASP A 58 -7.99 -15.82 -4.36
N GLU A 59 -6.93 -15.56 -5.13
CA GLU A 59 -5.77 -14.77 -4.66
C GLU A 59 -6.15 -13.29 -4.46
N ILE A 60 -7.03 -12.75 -5.30
CA ILE A 60 -7.52 -11.37 -5.16
C ILE A 60 -8.41 -11.26 -3.92
N ARG A 61 -9.28 -12.24 -3.69
CA ARG A 61 -10.10 -12.32 -2.47
C ARG A 61 -9.23 -12.38 -1.22
N GLU A 62 -8.18 -13.18 -1.22
CA GLU A 62 -7.25 -13.25 -0.08
C GLU A 62 -6.64 -11.88 0.25
N ILE A 63 -6.25 -11.09 -0.77
CA ILE A 63 -5.74 -9.73 -0.56
C ILE A 63 -6.83 -8.85 0.08
N LEU A 64 -8.07 -8.90 -0.44
CA LEU A 64 -9.17 -8.09 0.06
C LEU A 64 -9.64 -8.47 1.46
N THR A 65 -9.68 -9.77 1.80
CA THR A 65 -10.04 -10.27 3.14
C THR A 65 -9.02 -9.83 4.20
N ASN A 66 -7.75 -9.68 3.80
CA ASN A 66 -6.72 -9.11 4.67
C ASN A 66 -6.81 -7.58 4.79
N SER A 67 -7.58 -6.92 3.92
CA SER A 67 -7.88 -5.50 3.97
C SER A 67 -9.07 -5.28 4.92
N TYR A 68 -8.87 -4.57 6.03
CA TYR A 68 -9.91 -4.37 7.06
C TYR A 68 -11.14 -3.57 6.60
N GLU A 69 -11.20 -3.14 5.34
CA GLU A 69 -12.23 -2.20 4.84
C GLU A 69 -13.46 -2.86 4.25
N LEU A 70 -13.34 -4.09 3.76
CA LEU A 70 -14.44 -4.81 3.12
C LEU A 70 -14.78 -6.04 3.93
N ASP A 71 -16.07 -6.22 4.25
CA ASP A 71 -16.57 -7.50 4.74
C ASP A 71 -16.70 -8.53 3.60
N ASP A 72 -16.87 -9.80 3.93
CA ASP A 72 -16.93 -10.89 2.94
C ASP A 72 -18.02 -10.67 1.87
N LYS A 73 -19.16 -10.08 2.25
CA LYS A 73 -20.26 -9.81 1.33
C LYS A 73 -19.90 -8.67 0.38
N GLN A 74 -19.24 -7.63 0.89
CA GLN A 74 -18.73 -6.51 0.12
C GLN A 74 -17.65 -6.95 -0.87
N ILE A 75 -16.79 -7.90 -0.48
CA ILE A 75 -15.80 -8.53 -1.36
C ILE A 75 -16.50 -9.27 -2.50
N GLU A 76 -17.50 -10.10 -2.21
CA GLU A 76 -18.26 -10.81 -3.23
C GLU A 76 -18.96 -9.85 -4.20
N GLU A 77 -19.61 -8.81 -3.69
CA GLU A 77 -20.28 -7.80 -4.51
C GLU A 77 -19.28 -7.04 -5.40
N THR A 78 -18.12 -6.66 -4.85
CA THR A 78 -17.04 -6.02 -5.61
C THR A 78 -16.59 -6.92 -6.76
N MET A 79 -16.35 -8.21 -6.49
CA MET A 79 -15.94 -9.15 -7.53
C MET A 79 -17.01 -9.35 -8.60
N LEU A 80 -18.29 -9.44 -8.21
CA LEU A 80 -19.41 -9.57 -9.15
C LEU A 80 -19.52 -8.36 -10.09
N LEU A 81 -19.27 -7.15 -9.58
CA LEU A 81 -19.30 -5.92 -10.35
C LEU A 81 -18.07 -5.77 -11.26
N ALA A 82 -16.89 -6.19 -10.79
CA ALA A 82 -15.63 -5.99 -11.51
C ALA A 82 -15.36 -7.07 -12.57
N LEU A 83 -15.70 -8.33 -12.31
CA LEU A 83 -15.36 -9.47 -13.18
C LEU A 83 -15.74 -9.32 -14.67
N PRO A 84 -16.91 -8.76 -15.03
CA PRO A 84 -17.27 -8.54 -16.43
C PRO A 84 -16.31 -7.61 -17.19
N HIS A 85 -15.58 -6.76 -16.48
CA HIS A 85 -14.68 -5.74 -17.03
C HIS A 85 -13.22 -6.20 -17.15
N ARG A 86 -12.93 -7.46 -16.82
CA ARG A 86 -11.55 -7.99 -16.83
C ARG A 86 -10.88 -7.97 -18.21
N THR A 87 -11.67 -7.85 -19.27
CA THR A 87 -11.20 -7.74 -20.66
C THR A 87 -11.12 -6.31 -21.17
N ASP A 88 -11.39 -5.32 -20.31
CA ASP A 88 -11.25 -3.91 -20.67
C ASP A 88 -9.77 -3.58 -20.96
N THR A 89 -9.52 -2.44 -21.62
CA THR A 89 -8.19 -2.10 -22.15
C THR A 89 -7.10 -1.99 -21.07
N ASP A 90 -7.49 -1.68 -19.83
CA ASP A 90 -6.64 -1.60 -18.64
C ASP A 90 -6.67 -2.89 -17.79
N GLY A 91 -7.22 -3.98 -18.32
CA GLY A 91 -7.48 -5.22 -17.58
C GLY A 91 -8.63 -5.11 -16.57
N GLY A 92 -9.42 -4.03 -16.62
CA GLY A 92 -10.53 -3.76 -15.71
C GLY A 92 -10.11 -3.12 -14.38
N TYR A 93 -8.90 -2.57 -14.31
CA TYR A 93 -8.39 -1.85 -13.12
C TYR A 93 -9.36 -0.76 -12.65
N LEU A 94 -9.76 0.14 -13.55
CA LEU A 94 -10.66 1.25 -13.20
C LEU A 94 -12.06 0.77 -12.83
N ALA A 95 -12.54 -0.29 -13.49
CA ALA A 95 -13.83 -0.89 -13.16
C ALA A 95 -13.82 -1.54 -11.76
N PHE A 96 -12.70 -2.15 -11.37
CA PHE A 96 -12.49 -2.70 -10.05
C PHE A 96 -12.51 -1.61 -8.98
N ILE A 97 -11.77 -0.51 -9.18
CA ILE A 97 -11.75 0.63 -8.24
C ILE A 97 -13.15 1.23 -8.09
N LYS A 98 -13.88 1.42 -9.20
CA LYS A 98 -15.28 1.88 -9.15
C LYS A 98 -16.21 0.93 -8.42
N ALA A 99 -16.00 -0.38 -8.55
CA ALA A 99 -16.78 -1.38 -7.82
C ALA A 99 -16.55 -1.26 -6.31
N VAL A 100 -15.30 -1.10 -5.88
CA VAL A 100 -14.97 -0.89 -4.45
C VAL A 100 -15.63 0.38 -3.91
N ASN A 101 -15.48 1.52 -4.59
CA ASN A 101 -16.12 2.78 -4.18
C ASN A 101 -17.65 2.65 -4.08
N ARG A 102 -18.26 1.94 -5.04
CA ARG A 102 -19.71 1.71 -5.05
C ARG A 102 -20.17 0.89 -3.84
N VAL A 103 -19.43 -0.15 -3.47
CA VAL A 103 -19.77 -1.04 -2.35
C VAL A 103 -19.52 -0.36 -1.00
N LEU A 104 -18.50 0.50 -0.90
CA LEU A 104 -18.25 1.34 0.27
C LEU A 104 -19.21 2.54 0.37
N GLY A 105 -19.93 2.85 -0.73
CA GLY A 105 -20.84 3.99 -0.82
C GLY A 105 -20.14 5.35 -0.78
N GLN A 106 -18.83 5.37 -1.06
CA GLN A 106 -17.97 6.55 -0.98
C GLN A 106 -16.95 6.52 -2.12
N ASP A 107 -16.62 7.68 -2.68
CA ASP A 107 -15.61 7.81 -3.73
C ASP A 107 -14.23 8.02 -3.08
N ILE A 108 -13.71 6.96 -2.47
CA ILE A 108 -12.47 6.98 -1.69
C ILE A 108 -11.26 6.79 -2.60
N TYR A 109 -11.36 5.88 -3.58
CA TYR A 109 -10.26 5.42 -4.40
C TYR A 109 -10.29 6.03 -5.81
N SER A 110 -9.14 6.46 -6.33
CA SER A 110 -8.98 6.97 -7.71
C SER A 110 -8.04 6.15 -8.58
#